data_AF-A0A2G6FL48-F1
#
_entry.id   AF-A0A2G6FL48-F1
#
_cell.length_a   1.000
_cell.length_b   1.000
_cell.length_c   1.000
_cell.angle_alpha   90.00
_cell.angle_beta   90.00
_cell.angle_gamma   90.00
#
_symmetry.space_group_name_H-M   'P 1'
#
loop_
_entity.id
_entity.type
_entity.pdbx_description
1 polymer ?
#
loop_
_entity_poly.entity_id
_entity_poly.type
_entity_poly.pdbx_seq_one_letter_code
_entity_poly.pdbx_strand_id
1 'polypeptide(L)'
;MKQSTDLTNFQCIQCHACCKEKGYVRLTTQDTLSIAQFMDMDVWEFTDSFTRLTHDRTGLSLTEKPNGECIFLTEQGCAINPVKP
;
A
#
# COMPACT_ATOMS: atom_id res chain seq x y z
N MET A 1 -21.31 4.67 -18.60
CA MET A 1 -19.94 5.18 -18.86
C MET A 1 -19.36 5.60 -17.52
N LYS A 2 -18.33 4.93 -17.00
CA LYS A 2 -17.70 5.34 -15.74
C LYS A 2 -16.78 6.52 -16.06
N GLN A 3 -17.08 7.70 -15.54
CA GLN A 3 -16.19 8.85 -15.67
C GLN A 3 -14.88 8.53 -14.93
N SER A 4 -13.76 8.64 -15.62
CA SER A 4 -12.42 8.53 -15.01
C SER A 4 -12.13 9.82 -14.26
N THR A 5 -12.04 9.74 -12.93
CA THR A 5 -11.56 10.85 -12.10
C THR A 5 -10.08 11.08 -12.36
N ASP A 6 -9.69 12.31 -12.71
CA ASP A 6 -8.29 12.72 -12.79
C ASP A 6 -7.73 12.89 -11.37
N LEU A 7 -6.74 12.08 -11.03
CA LEU A 7 -6.09 12.06 -9.71
C LEU A 7 -4.65 12.59 -9.76
N THR A 8 -4.24 13.23 -10.86
CA THR A 8 -2.84 13.68 -11.08
C THR A 8 -2.30 14.56 -9.94
N ASN A 9 -3.17 15.36 -9.32
CA ASN A 9 -2.82 16.26 -8.20
C ASN A 9 -3.37 15.78 -6.85
N PHE A 10 -3.70 14.49 -6.73
CA PHE A 10 -4.17 13.96 -5.46
C PHE A 10 -3.05 14.04 -4.41
N GLN A 11 -3.35 14.66 -3.27
CA GLN A 11 -2.48 14.66 -2.10
C GLN A 11 -3.19 14.02 -0.92
N CYS A 12 -2.53 13.04 -0.29
CA CYS A 12 -3.06 12.41 0.91
C CYS A 12 -3.09 13.42 2.06
N ILE A 13 -4.28 13.73 2.58
CA ILE A 13 -4.47 14.61 3.75
C ILE A 13 -4.42 13.85 5.09
N GLN A 14 -3.94 12.61 5.08
CA GLN A 14 -3.80 11.75 6.27
C GLN A 14 -5.12 11.55 7.07
N CYS A 15 -6.27 11.55 6.40
CA CYS A 15 -7.57 11.32 7.05
C CYS A 15 -7.85 9.84 7.38
N HIS A 16 -6.99 8.93 6.92
CA HIS A 16 -7.10 7.47 7.09
C HIS A 16 -8.31 6.78 6.45
N ALA A 17 -9.22 7.52 5.80
CA ALA A 17 -10.43 6.95 5.20
C ALA A 17 -10.10 5.84 4.19
N CYS A 18 -9.25 6.11 3.19
CA CYS A 18 -8.87 5.11 2.20
C CYS A 18 -8.03 3.95 2.77
N CYS A 19 -7.30 4.17 3.86
CA CYS A 19 -6.47 3.13 4.49
C CYS A 19 -7.30 2.10 5.28
N LYS A 20 -8.56 2.44 5.61
CA LYS A 20 -9.50 1.57 6.33
C LYS A 20 -10.44 0.80 5.40
N GLU A 21 -10.47 1.16 4.13
CA GLU A 21 -11.29 0.48 3.14
C GLU A 21 -10.61 -0.80 2.63
N LYS A 22 -11.42 -1.82 2.36
CA LYS A 22 -10.94 -3.06 1.74
C LYS A 22 -10.60 -2.82 0.28
N GLY A 23 -9.49 -3.37 -0.18
CA GLY A 23 -9.11 -3.29 -1.59
C GLY A 23 -7.65 -3.65 -1.82
N TYR A 24 -7.20 -3.50 -3.06
CA TYR A 24 -5.78 -3.67 -3.38
C TYR A 24 -5.05 -2.33 -3.34
N VAL A 25 -4.00 -2.26 -2.54
CA VAL A 25 -2.90 -1.33 -2.78
C VAL A 25 -1.88 -2.07 -3.63
N ARG A 26 -1.98 -1.94 -4.97
CA ARG A 26 -1.09 -2.65 -5.90
C ARG A 26 0.29 -2.02 -5.90
N LEU A 27 1.30 -2.87 -6.03
CA LEU A 27 2.71 -2.46 -6.03
C LEU A 27 3.34 -2.71 -7.40
N THR A 28 4.12 -1.75 -7.85
CA THR A 28 5.17 -1.95 -8.85
C THR A 28 6.43 -2.50 -8.18
N THR A 29 7.38 -2.97 -8.99
CA THR A 29 8.71 -3.37 -8.48
C THR A 29 9.42 -2.21 -7.78
N GLN A 30 9.27 -0.98 -8.29
CA GLN A 30 9.90 0.19 -7.67
C GLN A 30 9.31 0.50 -6.30
N ASP A 31 8.00 0.32 -6.12
CA ASP A 31 7.35 0.51 -4.82
C ASP A 31 7.88 -0.50 -3.79
N THR A 32 7.99 -1.78 -4.16
CA THR A 32 8.53 -2.80 -3.25
C THR A 32 9.95 -2.49 -2.78
N LEU A 33 10.81 -2.03 -3.69
CA LEU A 33 12.20 -1.65 -3.37
C LEU A 33 12.24 -0.41 -2.47
N SER A 34 11.42 0.60 -2.79
CA SER A 34 11.43 1.89 -2.08
C SER A 34 10.90 1.75 -0.67
N ILE A 35 9.86 0.93 -0.46
CA ILE A 35 9.30 0.66 0.86
C ILE A 35 10.27 -0.18 1.70
N ALA A 36 10.83 -1.26 1.13
CA ALA A 36 11.80 -2.10 1.83
C ALA A 36 13.03 -1.28 2.29
N GLN A 37 13.59 -0.45 1.41
CA GLN A 37 14.69 0.45 1.76
C GLN A 37 14.30 1.46 2.86
N PHE A 38 13.11 2.06 2.78
CA PHE A 38 12.64 2.99 3.80
C PHE A 38 12.48 2.33 5.17
N MET A 39 12.13 1.04 5.20
CA MET A 39 11.98 0.24 6.41
C MET A 39 13.30 -0.37 6.91
N ASP A 40 14.43 -0.13 6.22
CA ASP A 40 15.72 -0.77 6.48
C ASP A 40 15.62 -2.32 6.50
N MET A 41 14.89 -2.86 5.51
CA MET A 41 14.58 -4.28 5.39
C MET A 41 14.99 -4.82 4.02
N ASP A 42 15.32 -6.11 3.94
CA ASP A 42 15.52 -6.78 2.66
C ASP A 42 14.21 -6.84 1.85
N VAL A 43 14.31 -6.68 0.53
CA VAL A 43 13.11 -6.65 -0.34
C VAL A 43 12.35 -7.97 -0.35
N TRP A 44 13.03 -9.11 -0.20
CA TRP A 44 12.38 -10.42 -0.14
C TRP A 44 11.63 -10.60 1.18
N GLU A 45 12.24 -10.19 2.30
CA GLU A 45 11.60 -10.19 3.61
C GLU A 45 10.37 -9.28 3.62
N PHE A 46 10.47 -8.09 3.03
CA PHE A 46 9.33 -7.19 2.86
C PHE A 46 8.22 -7.83 2.04
N THR A 47 8.58 -8.44 0.91
CA THR A 47 7.63 -9.07 -0.02
C THR A 47 6.87 -10.20 0.67
N ASP A 48 7.58 -11.08 1.38
CA ASP A 48 6.99 -12.21 2.10
C ASP A 48 6.09 -11.76 3.26
N SER A 49 6.54 -10.75 4.02
CA SER A 49 5.86 -10.33 5.25
C SER A 49 4.65 -9.40 5.01
N PHE A 50 4.72 -8.54 3.99
CA PHE A 50 3.78 -7.42 3.84
C PHE A 50 3.01 -7.42 2.52
N THR A 51 3.21 -8.40 1.64
CA THR A 51 2.51 -8.44 0.36
C THR A 51 1.77 -9.76 0.14
N ARG A 52 0.81 -9.73 -0.79
CA ARG A 52 0.12 -10.90 -1.30
C ARG A 52 -0.06 -10.79 -2.81
N LEU A 53 -0.15 -11.92 -3.49
CA LEU A 53 -0.58 -11.95 -4.89
C LEU A 53 -2.03 -11.44 -5.01
N THR A 54 -2.27 -10.57 -5.98
CA THR A 54 -3.64 -10.16 -6.35
C THR A 54 -4.42 -11.35 -6.89
N HIS A 55 -5.76 -11.28 -6.84
CA HIS A 55 -6.61 -12.41 -7.25
C HIS A 55 -6.43 -12.80 -8.73
N ASP A 56 -6.21 -11.82 -9.60
CA ASP A 56 -5.89 -12.02 -11.01
C ASP A 56 -4.43 -12.46 -11.24
N ARG A 57 -3.62 -12.56 -10.18
CA ARG A 57 -2.22 -13.01 -10.17
C ARG A 57 -1.30 -12.19 -11.07
N THR A 58 -1.67 -10.93 -11.36
CA THR A 58 -0.90 -10.02 -12.22
C THR A 58 0.07 -9.13 -11.45
N GLY A 59 0.01 -9.12 -10.12
CA GLY A 59 0.92 -8.32 -9.31
C GLY A 59 0.81 -8.60 -7.81
N LEU A 60 1.54 -7.79 -7.06
CA LEU A 60 1.52 -7.80 -5.60
C LEU A 60 0.64 -6.68 -5.07
N SER A 61 0.07 -6.91 -3.89
CA SER A 61 -0.62 -5.90 -3.13
C SER A 61 -0.24 -5.98 -1.66
N LEU A 62 -0.20 -4.84 -0.96
CA LEU A 62 -0.02 -4.82 0.49
C LEU A 62 -1.08 -5.67 1.19
N THR A 63 -0.69 -6.38 2.25
CA THR A 63 -1.63 -7.12 3.09
C THR A 63 -2.45 -6.19 3.99
N GLU A 64 -3.55 -6.73 4.50
CA GLU A 64 -4.41 -6.08 5.48
C GLU A 64 -4.26 -6.74 6.84
N LYS A 65 -4.53 -5.97 7.89
CA LYS A 65 -4.78 -6.47 9.25
C LYS A 65 -6.07 -7.29 9.29
N PRO A 66 -6.32 -8.06 10.37
CA PRO A 66 -7.58 -8.82 10.52
C PRO A 66 -8.85 -7.97 10.46
N ASN A 67 -8.79 -6.68 10.82
CA ASN A 67 -9.91 -5.74 10.73
C ASN A 67 -10.12 -5.16 9.32
N GLY A 68 -9.27 -5.50 8.34
CA GLY A 68 -9.34 -5.04 6.96
C GLY A 68 -8.60 -3.73 6.68
N GLU A 69 -7.97 -3.11 7.68
CA GLU A 69 -7.13 -1.93 7.47
C GLU A 69 -5.81 -2.31 6.80
N CYS A 70 -5.22 -1.39 6.04
CA CYS A 70 -3.86 -1.54 5.52
C CYS A 70 -2.86 -1.88 6.66
N ILE A 71 -1.96 -2.83 6.41
CA ILE A 71 -0.98 -3.29 7.39
C ILE A 71 -0.10 -2.16 7.97
N PHE A 72 0.16 -1.12 7.17
CA PHE A 72 0.98 0.03 7.57
C PHE A 72 0.20 1.20 8.22
N LEU A 73 -1.10 1.06 8.45
CA LEU A 73 -1.85 2.05 9.22
C LEU A 73 -1.56 1.86 10.72
N THR A 74 -1.03 2.88 11.38
CA THR A 74 -0.78 2.91 12.83
C THR A 74 -1.70 3.94 13.51
N GLU A 75 -1.66 4.02 14.84
CA GLU A 75 -2.35 5.09 15.59
C GLU A 75 -1.80 6.49 15.23
N GLN A 76 -0.53 6.58 14.86
CA GLN A 76 0.15 7.80 14.43
C GLN A 76 -0.02 8.09 12.93
N GLY A 77 -0.70 7.20 12.19
CA GLY A 77 -0.97 7.31 10.76
C GLY A 77 -0.21 6.29 9.91
N CYS A 78 -0.05 6.57 8.63
CA CYS A 78 0.59 5.63 7.70
C CYS A 78 2.11 5.59 7.93
N ALA A 79 2.64 4.45 8.38
CA ALA A 79 4.05 4.28 8.70
C ALA A 79 5.00 4.47 7.50
N ILE A 80 4.51 4.21 6.29
CA ILE A 80 5.26 4.32 5.03
C ILE A 80 4.83 5.52 4.19
N ASN A 81 4.21 6.55 4.79
CA ASN A 81 3.66 7.70 4.05
C ASN A 81 4.66 8.37 3.07
N PRO A 82 5.95 8.56 3.41
CA PRO A 82 6.92 9.18 2.51
C PRO A 82 7.22 8.41 1.22
N VAL A 83 6.96 7.10 1.22
CA VAL A 83 7.23 6.17 0.11
C VAL A 83 5.98 5.39 -0.29
N LYS A 84 4.81 6.01 -0.07
CA LYS A 84 3.53 5.39 -0.37
C LYS A 84 3.39 5.16 -1.90
N PRO A 85 2.86 4.00 -2.34
CA PRO A 85 2.57 3.73 -3.74
C PRO A 85 1.39 4.55 -4.27
#